data_AF-A0A1G7II07-F1
#
_entry.id   AF-A0A1G7II07-F1
#
_cell.length_a   1.000
_cell.length_b   1.000
_cell.length_c   1.000
_cell.angle_alpha   90.00
_cell.angle_beta   90.00
_cell.angle_gamma   90.00
#
_symmetry.space_group_name_H-M   'P 1'
#
loop_
_entity.id
_entity.type
_entity.pdbx_description
1 polymer ?
#
loop_
_entity_poly.entity_id
_entity_poly.type
_entity_poly.pdbx_seq_one_letter_code
_entity_poly.pdbx_strand_id
1 'polypeptide(L)'
;MGIDSTANPLEEYFYIATHYYYLSAAFILLLPMVGICTNTKVGWILIQSYFYFLITNLVFPFTQTEVTDVSLSSLHSIAFFLILLSIILMNKKSINNLVYGIKKSELIPKNTIASVIGISITILLAILKR
;
A
#
# COMPACT_ATOMS: atom_id res chain seq x y z
N MET A 1 -26.15 29.58 -4.61
CA MET A 1 -27.00 28.54 -5.22
C MET A 1 -27.48 27.67 -4.06
N GLY A 2 -28.79 27.47 -3.93
CA GLY A 2 -29.46 27.11 -2.68
C GLY A 2 -28.96 25.81 -2.05
N ILE A 3 -28.81 25.82 -0.73
CA ILE A 3 -28.60 24.63 0.08
C ILE A 3 -29.96 23.98 0.22
N ASP A 4 -30.22 22.92 -0.56
CA ASP A 4 -31.37 22.04 -0.34
C ASP A 4 -31.20 21.36 1.02
N SER A 5 -32.00 21.78 2.00
CA SER A 5 -31.97 21.33 3.39
C SER A 5 -32.55 19.92 3.60
N THR A 6 -32.49 19.06 2.57
CA THR A 6 -33.01 17.69 2.57
C THR A 6 -31.97 16.63 2.24
N ALA A 7 -30.69 17.01 2.04
CA ALA A 7 -29.61 16.05 1.90
C ALA A 7 -29.32 15.41 3.27
N ASN A 8 -29.45 14.09 3.35
CA ASN A 8 -29.21 13.35 4.58
C ASN A 8 -27.70 13.51 4.93
N PRO A 9 -27.30 13.91 6.14
CA PRO A 9 -25.89 14.17 6.47
C PRO A 9 -24.99 12.96 6.22
N LEU A 10 -25.55 11.75 6.33
CA LEU A 10 -24.88 10.49 5.98
C LEU A 10 -24.62 10.37 4.47
N GLU A 11 -25.58 10.78 3.64
CA GLU A 11 -25.47 10.73 2.18
C GLU A 11 -24.43 11.72 1.66
N GLU A 12 -24.36 12.91 2.26
CA GLU A 12 -23.30 13.89 2.01
C GLU A 12 -21.92 13.36 2.47
N TYR A 13 -21.86 12.68 3.62
CA TYR A 13 -20.62 12.07 4.10
C TYR A 13 -20.14 10.93 3.19
N PHE A 14 -21.04 10.04 2.74
CA PHE A 14 -20.72 8.98 1.79
C PHE A 14 -20.31 9.55 0.44
N TYR A 15 -20.96 10.61 -0.02
CA TYR A 15 -20.58 11.34 -1.22
C TYR A 15 -19.14 11.85 -1.10
N ILE A 16 -18.80 12.59 -0.04
CA ILE A 16 -17.44 13.10 0.18
C ILE A 16 -16.42 11.94 0.31
N ALA A 17 -16.73 10.90 1.09
CA ALA A 17 -15.83 9.78 1.32
C ALA A 17 -15.51 8.97 0.04
N THR A 18 -16.49 8.83 -0.86
CA THR A 18 -16.35 8.08 -2.12
C THR A 18 -15.78 8.95 -3.24
N HIS A 19 -16.10 10.25 -3.28
CA HIS A 19 -15.68 11.16 -4.36
C HIS A 19 -14.20 11.60 -4.25
N TYR A 20 -13.64 11.66 -3.03
CA TYR A 20 -12.27 12.11 -2.79
C TYR A 20 -11.23 10.98 -2.62
N TYR A 21 -11.56 9.74 -2.98
CA TYR A 21 -10.66 8.56 -2.87
C TYR A 21 -10.13 8.23 -1.46
N TYR A 22 -10.63 8.89 -0.40
CA TYR A 22 -10.22 8.62 0.99
C TYR A 22 -10.51 7.18 1.42
N LEU A 23 -11.65 6.64 0.98
CA LEU A 23 -12.05 5.26 1.27
C LEU A 23 -11.04 4.24 0.71
N SER A 24 -10.54 4.47 -0.51
CA SER A 24 -9.56 3.60 -1.16
C SER A 24 -8.24 3.56 -0.39
N ALA A 25 -7.76 4.71 0.10
CA ALA A 25 -6.56 4.79 0.91
C ALA A 25 -6.72 4.05 2.26
N ALA A 26 -7.88 4.19 2.90
CA ALA A 26 -8.19 3.50 4.15
C ALA A 26 -8.20 1.96 3.97
N PHE A 27 -8.83 1.46 2.91
CA PHE A 27 -8.82 0.02 2.61
C PHE A 27 -7.42 -0.55 2.38
N ILE A 28 -6.55 0.21 1.73
CA ILE A 28 -5.17 -0.22 1.50
C ILE A 28 -4.38 -0.25 2.80
N LEU A 29 -4.62 0.67 3.73
CA LEU A 29 -4.00 0.68 5.06
C LEU A 29 -4.47 -0.49 5.94
N LEU A 30 -5.64 -1.08 5.66
CA LEU A 30 -6.10 -2.27 6.39
C LEU A 30 -5.24 -3.51 6.10
N LEU A 31 -4.60 -3.61 4.93
CA LEU A 31 -3.72 -4.75 4.58
C LEU A 31 -2.65 -5.02 5.64
N PRO A 32 -1.76 -4.05 5.98
CA PRO A 32 -0.75 -4.29 7.01
C PRO A 32 -1.38 -4.46 8.40
N MET A 33 -2.48 -3.77 8.71
CA MET A 33 -3.16 -3.89 10.01
C MET A 33 -3.66 -5.32 10.24
N VAL A 34 -4.42 -5.87 9.30
CA VAL A 34 -4.91 -7.25 9.33
C VAL A 34 -3.74 -8.23 9.33
N GLY A 35 -2.68 -7.92 8.57
CA GLY A 35 -1.49 -8.76 8.54
C GLY A 35 -0.79 -8.90 9.88
N ILE A 36 -0.68 -7.80 10.65
CA ILE A 36 -0.09 -7.79 11.99
C ILE A 36 -0.97 -8.57 12.96
N CYS A 37 -2.29 -8.42 12.90
CA CYS A 37 -3.20 -9.09 13.82
C CYS A 37 -3.28 -10.62 13.62
N THR A 38 -3.03 -11.10 12.41
CA THR A 38 -3.22 -12.53 12.08
C THR A 38 -2.03 -13.41 12.41
N ASN A 39 -0.81 -12.87 12.54
CA ASN A 39 0.43 -13.63 12.86
C ASN A 39 0.59 -14.95 12.09
N THR A 40 0.14 -14.99 10.83
CA THR A 40 0.18 -16.18 9.97
C THR A 40 0.98 -15.92 8.70
N LYS A 41 1.33 -16.99 7.98
CA LYS A 41 1.95 -16.89 6.64
C LYS A 41 1.21 -15.91 5.72
N VAL A 42 -0.12 -15.88 5.81
CA VAL A 42 -0.98 -14.96 5.04
C VAL A 42 -0.78 -13.52 5.51
N GLY A 43 -0.78 -13.27 6.81
CA GLY A 43 -0.57 -11.92 7.35
C GLY A 43 0.76 -11.29 6.92
N TRP A 44 1.81 -12.09 6.86
CA TRP A 44 3.10 -11.64 6.32
C TRP A 44 3.02 -11.25 4.85
N ILE A 45 2.29 -12.03 4.03
CA ILE A 45 2.07 -11.72 2.60
C ILE A 45 1.30 -10.41 2.47
N LEU A 46 0.29 -10.15 3.30
CA LEU A 46 -0.48 -8.89 3.27
C LEU A 46 0.42 -7.68 3.57
N ILE A 47 1.26 -7.76 4.60
CA ILE A 47 2.20 -6.69 4.96
C ILE A 47 3.21 -6.45 3.83
N GLN A 48 3.80 -7.51 3.27
CA GLN A 48 4.74 -7.37 2.16
C GLN A 48 4.07 -6.81 0.91
N SER A 49 2.84 -7.24 0.61
CA SER A 49 2.08 -6.73 -0.54
C SER A 49 1.85 -5.23 -0.42
N TYR A 50 1.56 -4.75 0.78
CA TYR A 50 1.46 -3.32 1.07
C TYR A 50 2.77 -2.58 0.82
N PHE A 51 3.92 -3.11 1.23
CA PHE A 51 5.21 -2.46 0.94
C PHE A 51 5.54 -2.44 -0.56
N TYR A 52 5.24 -3.52 -1.30
CA TYR A 52 5.39 -3.52 -2.76
C TYR A 52 4.42 -2.56 -3.45
N PHE A 53 3.19 -2.45 -2.96
CA PHE A 53 2.24 -1.41 -3.37
C PHE A 53 2.83 -0.01 -3.17
N LEU A 54 3.38 0.30 -1.97
CA LEU A 54 3.96 1.61 -1.69
C LEU A 54 5.14 1.94 -2.62
N ILE A 55 6.05 0.99 -2.85
CA ILE A 55 7.17 1.18 -3.78
C ILE A 55 6.66 1.50 -5.18
N THR A 56 5.70 0.71 -5.67
CA THR A 56 5.22 0.86 -7.05
C THR A 56 4.41 2.13 -7.21
N ASN A 57 3.57 2.50 -6.25
CA ASN A 57 2.84 3.76 -6.24
C ASN A 57 3.77 4.98 -6.10
N LEU A 58 4.93 4.82 -5.45
CA LEU A 58 5.95 5.85 -5.36
C LEU A 58 6.73 6.03 -6.67
N VAL A 59 7.06 4.95 -7.37
CA VAL A 59 7.86 4.97 -8.61
C VAL A 59 7.01 5.26 -9.85
N PHE A 60 5.74 4.85 -9.88
CA PHE A 60 4.87 4.97 -11.05
C PHE A 60 4.69 6.41 -11.58
N PRO A 61 4.56 7.46 -10.75
CA PRO A 61 4.53 8.83 -11.26
C PRO A 61 5.84 9.26 -11.93
N PHE A 62 7.00 8.79 -11.44
CA PHE A 62 8.32 9.12 -11.99
C PHE A 62 8.52 8.61 -13.42
N THR A 63 7.75 7.60 -13.84
CA THR A 63 7.80 7.11 -15.23
C THR A 63 6.94 7.94 -16.18
N GLN A 64 6.06 8.80 -15.66
CA GLN A 64 5.09 9.58 -16.45
C GLN A 64 5.38 11.09 -16.47
N THR A 65 6.13 11.61 -15.50
CA THR A 65 6.41 13.05 -15.38
C THR A 65 7.91 13.34 -15.36
N GLU A 66 8.32 14.41 -16.04
CA GLU A 66 9.68 14.96 -15.88
C GLU A 66 9.83 15.51 -14.46
N VAL A 67 10.68 14.88 -13.66
CA VAL A 67 10.92 15.24 -12.26
C VAL A 67 11.71 16.55 -12.23
N THR A 68 10.99 17.67 -12.13
CA THR A 68 11.60 19.01 -12.19
C THR A 68 11.99 19.55 -10.81
N ASP A 69 11.38 19.03 -9.74
CA ASP A 69 11.61 19.51 -8.37
C ASP A 69 12.56 18.58 -7.59
N VAL A 70 13.77 19.08 -7.32
CA VAL A 70 14.83 18.40 -6.57
C VAL A 70 14.40 18.08 -5.13
N SER A 71 13.62 18.96 -4.50
CA SER A 71 13.18 18.76 -3.11
C SER A 71 12.18 17.61 -3.02
N LEU A 72 11.21 17.55 -3.94
CA LEU A 72 10.23 16.48 -4.02
C LEU A 72 10.90 15.14 -4.35
N SER A 73 11.86 15.14 -5.27
CA SER A 73 12.64 13.95 -5.64
C SER A 73 13.44 13.37 -4.46
N SER A 74 14.05 14.25 -3.64
CA SER A 74 14.80 13.83 -2.45
C SER A 74 13.90 13.15 -1.41
N LEU A 75 12.68 13.66 -1.19
CA LEU A 75 11.72 13.08 -0.25
C LEU A 75 11.24 11.70 -0.72
N HIS A 76 10.95 11.54 -2.01
CA HIS A 76 10.58 10.24 -2.57
C HIS A 76 11.70 9.22 -2.45
N SER A 77 12.95 9.65 -2.65
CA SER A 77 14.13 8.78 -2.46
C SER A 77 14.25 8.30 -1.01
N ILE A 78 14.07 9.18 -0.03
CA ILE A 78 14.09 8.82 1.39
C ILE A 78 12.95 7.83 1.70
N ALA A 79 11.73 8.10 1.23
CA ALA A 79 10.59 7.22 1.41
C ALA A 79 10.83 5.82 0.80
N PHE A 80 11.42 5.76 -0.40
CA PHE A 80 11.81 4.51 -1.05
C PHE A 80 12.77 3.69 -0.17
N PHE A 81 13.83 4.31 0.36
CA PHE A 81 14.79 3.62 1.24
C PHE A 81 14.16 3.15 2.55
N LEU A 82 13.24 3.93 3.12
CA LEU A 82 12.50 3.52 4.33
C LEU A 82 11.63 2.29 4.07
N ILE A 83 10.91 2.25 2.94
CA ILE A 83 10.08 1.09 2.58
C ILE A 83 10.97 -0.14 2.32
N LEU A 84 12.09 0.05 1.62
CA LEU A 84 13.05 -1.04 1.37
C LEU A 84 13.60 -1.60 2.69
N LEU A 85 13.93 -0.73 3.64
CA LEU A 85 14.35 -1.12 4.97
C LEU A 85 13.26 -1.93 5.69
N SER A 86 11.98 -1.53 5.60
CA SER A 86 10.87 -2.29 6.16
C SER A 86 10.78 -3.71 5.58
N ILE A 87 10.94 -3.87 4.26
CA ILE A 87 10.95 -5.19 3.60
C ILE A 87 12.12 -6.05 4.12
N ILE A 88 13.31 -5.47 4.26
CA ILE A 88 14.51 -6.17 4.79
C ILE A 88 14.26 -6.64 6.22
N LEU A 89 13.71 -5.78 7.08
CA LEU A 89 13.38 -6.14 8.45
C LEU A 89 12.36 -7.27 8.50
N MET A 90 11.30 -7.19 7.70
CA MET A 90 10.26 -8.21 7.62
C MET A 90 10.77 -9.57 7.11
N ASN A 91 11.85 -9.55 6.32
CA ASN A 91 12.57 -10.72 5.83
C ASN A 91 13.60 -11.29 6.83
N LYS A 92 13.84 -10.66 7.99
CA LYS A 92 14.73 -11.23 9.03
C LYS A 92 14.13 -12.52 9.61
N LYS A 93 14.99 -13.50 9.91
CA LYS A 93 14.61 -14.81 10.47
C LYS A 93 13.76 -14.69 11.74
N SER A 94 14.06 -13.70 12.59
CA SER A 94 13.32 -13.45 13.83
C SER A 94 11.87 -13.05 13.60
N ILE A 95 11.55 -12.45 12.45
CA ILE A 95 10.19 -12.02 12.12
C ILE A 95 9.54 -13.06 11.22
N ASN A 96 10.13 -13.36 10.06
CA ASN A 96 9.51 -14.23 9.06
C ASN A 96 9.17 -15.63 9.59
N ASN A 97 10.03 -16.22 10.42
CA ASN A 97 9.91 -17.61 10.85
C ASN A 97 9.27 -17.68 12.24
N LEU A 98 9.78 -16.91 13.21
CA LEU A 98 9.27 -17.00 14.58
C LEU A 98 7.86 -16.41 14.74
N VAL A 99 7.54 -15.33 14.01
CA VAL A 99 6.21 -14.69 14.11
C VAL A 99 5.25 -15.28 13.09
N TYR A 100 5.70 -15.45 11.84
CA TYR A 100 4.81 -15.80 10.72
C TYR A 100 4.99 -17.21 10.15
N GLY A 101 5.90 -18.02 10.72
CA GLY A 101 6.09 -19.42 10.34
C GLY A 101 6.61 -19.66 8.92
N ILE A 102 7.24 -18.66 8.29
CA ILE A 102 7.79 -18.77 6.93
C ILE A 102 9.18 -19.40 6.97
N LYS A 103 9.30 -20.57 6.33
CA LYS A 103 10.59 -21.24 6.12
C LYS A 103 11.43 -20.47 5.09
N LYS A 104 12.76 -20.57 5.19
CA LYS A 104 13.69 -19.90 4.26
C LYS A 104 13.43 -20.27 2.79
N SER A 105 13.07 -21.53 2.51
CA SER A 105 12.71 -22.01 1.16
C SER A 105 11.42 -21.40 0.62
N GLU A 106 10.50 -20.97 1.50
CA GLU A 106 9.22 -20.36 1.13
C GLU A 106 9.32 -18.83 0.98
N LEU A 107 10.46 -18.21 1.33
CA LEU A 107 10.58 -16.76 1.40
C LEU A 107 10.49 -16.10 0.02
N ILE A 108 11.26 -16.60 -0.94
CA ILE A 108 11.28 -16.10 -2.32
C ILE A 108 9.89 -16.24 -2.97
N PRO A 109 9.27 -17.43 -3.03
CA PRO A 109 7.97 -17.56 -3.70
C PRO A 109 6.88 -16.71 -3.03
N LYS A 110 6.90 -16.54 -1.70
CA LYS A 110 5.93 -15.67 -1.03
C LYS A 110 6.18 -14.18 -1.27
N ASN A 111 7.44 -13.74 -1.34
CA ASN A 111 7.75 -12.37 -1.76
C ASN A 111 7.29 -12.11 -3.20
N THR A 112 7.44 -13.09 -4.10
CA THR A 112 6.91 -12.97 -5.47
C THR A 112 5.39 -12.83 -5.46
N ILE A 113 4.66 -13.66 -4.72
CA ILE A 113 3.20 -13.54 -4.59
C ILE A 113 2.82 -12.16 -4.04
N ALA A 114 3.49 -11.71 -2.97
CA ALA A 114 3.24 -10.41 -2.38
C ALA A 114 3.52 -9.25 -3.36
N SER A 115 4.59 -9.34 -4.15
CA SER A 115 4.92 -8.33 -5.15
C SER A 115 3.86 -8.26 -6.26
N VAL A 116 3.35 -9.41 -6.72
CA VAL A 116 2.30 -9.46 -7.73
C VAL A 116 1.04 -8.78 -7.20
N ILE A 117 0.61 -9.10 -5.98
CA ILE A 117 -0.56 -8.47 -5.34
C ILE A 117 -0.35 -6.96 -5.22
N GLY A 118 0.80 -6.52 -4.68
CA GLY A 118 1.10 -5.09 -4.49
C GLY A 118 1.10 -4.31 -5.80
N ILE A 119 1.74 -4.83 -6.85
CA ILE A 119 1.78 -4.21 -8.18
C ILE A 119 0.36 -4.15 -8.79
N SER A 120 -0.42 -5.23 -8.67
CA SER A 120 -1.79 -5.28 -9.20
C SER A 120 -2.68 -4.22 -8.57
N ILE A 121 -2.54 -3.94 -7.26
CA ILE A 121 -3.28 -2.87 -6.59
C ILE A 121 -2.90 -1.50 -7.18
N THR A 122 -1.61 -1.23 -7.41
CA THR A 122 -1.16 0.03 -8.02
C THR A 122 -1.73 0.22 -9.43
N ILE A 123 -1.72 -0.82 -10.26
CA ILE A 123 -2.30 -0.78 -11.61
C ILE A 123 -3.81 -0.49 -11.53
N LEU A 124 -4.53 -1.18 -10.64
CA LEU A 124 -5.97 -0.99 -10.46
C LEU A 124 -6.29 0.44 -10.03
N LEU A 125 -5.54 1.00 -9.09
CA LEU A 125 -5.70 2.40 -8.68
C LEU A 125 -5.36 3.38 -9.80
N ALA A 126 -4.32 3.12 -10.58
CA ALA A 126 -3.96 3.98 -11.71
C ALA A 126 -5.06 4.01 -12.78
N ILE A 127 -5.74 2.88 -13.02
CA ILE A 127 -6.89 2.80 -13.92
C ILE A 127 -8.09 3.56 -13.35
N LEU A 128 -8.38 3.40 -12.05
CA LEU A 128 -9.54 4.03 -11.40
C LEU A 128 -9.40 5.55 -11.21
N LYS A 129 -8.17 6.07 -11.10
CA LYS A 129 -7.90 7.52 -10.99
C LYS A 129 -7.96 8.26 -12.33
N ARG A 130 -8.05 7.54 -13.45
CA ARG A 130 -8.17 8.11 -14.79
C ARG A 130 -9.63 8.47 -15.09
#